data_AF-A0A4P8HU29-F1
#
_entry.id   AF-A0A4P8HU29-F1
#
_cell.length_a   1.000
_cell.length_b   1.000
_cell.length_c   1.000
_cell.angle_alpha   90.00
_cell.angle_beta   90.00
_cell.angle_gamma   90.00
#
_symmetry.space_group_name_H-M   'P 1'
#
loop_
_entity.id
_entity.type
_entity.pdbx_description
1 polymer ?
#
loop_
_entity_poly.entity_id
_entity_poly.type
_entity_poly.pdbx_seq_one_letter_code
_entity_poly.pdbx_strand_id
1 'polypeptide(L)' 'MTTIEINLPRDLAEEADEMGLLKSQVVAELLRDEIRRRTFSDLIQHGGYAANGVAAPDEPDRATPRRRKN' A
#
# COMPACT_ATOMS: atom_id res chain seq x y z
N MET A 1 12.60 -7.15 -22.79
CA MET A 1 13.24 -6.16 -21.90
C MET A 1 12.79 -4.81 -22.38
N THR A 2 12.17 -4.00 -21.52
CA THR A 2 11.66 -2.67 -21.91
C THR A 2 12.57 -1.62 -21.29
N THR A 3 13.03 -0.67 -22.10
CA THR A 3 13.86 0.44 -21.65
C THR A 3 12.98 1.67 -21.44
N ILE A 4 13.17 2.36 -20.32
CA ILE A 4 12.46 3.61 -19.99
C ILE A 4 13.53 4.70 -19.87
N GLU A 5 13.37 5.76 -20.64
CA GLU A 5 14.20 6.95 -20.54
C GLU A 5 13.49 7.98 -19.64
N ILE A 6 14.23 8.52 -18.66
CA ILE A 6 13.71 9.48 -17.69
C ILE A 6 14.65 10.68 -17.70
N ASN A 7 14.09 11.87 -17.93
CA ASN A 7 14.81 13.12 -17.77
C ASN A 7 14.56 13.67 -16.37
N LEU A 8 15.62 13.90 -15.63
CA LEU A 8 15.58 14.49 -14.29
C LEU A 8 16.26 15.86 -14.31
N PRO A 9 15.76 16.84 -13.54
CA PRO A 9 16.53 18.04 -13.22
C PRO A 9 17.88 17.65 -12.61
N ARG A 10 18.92 18.43 -12.91
CA ARG A 10 20.30 18.12 -12.50
C ARG A 10 20.43 17.90 -10.99
N ASP A 11 19.89 18.81 -10.20
CA ASP A 11 20.00 18.76 -8.73
C ASP A 11 19.34 17.48 -8.17
N LEU A 12 18.20 17.08 -8.74
CA LEU A 12 17.49 15.86 -8.34
C LEU A 12 18.25 14.59 -8.78
N ALA A 13 18.91 14.63 -9.94
CA ALA A 13 19.73 13.53 -10.41
C ALA A 13 20.97 13.34 -9.52
N GLU A 14 21.62 14.44 -9.11
CA GLU A 14 22.77 14.41 -8.22
C GLU A 14 22.38 13.84 -6.84
N GLU A 15 21.30 14.32 -6.23
CA GLU A 15 20.81 13.79 -4.94
C GLU A 15 20.42 12.31 -5.04
N ALA A 16 19.72 11.91 -6.11
CA ALA A 16 19.33 10.52 -6.33
C ALA A 16 20.53 9.60 -6.56
N ASP A 17 21.61 10.09 -7.18
CA ASP A 17 22.84 9.34 -7.39
C ASP A 17 23.60 9.14 -6.07
N GLU A 18 23.73 10.19 -5.26
CA GLU A 18 24.33 10.14 -3.92
C GLU A 18 23.61 9.12 -3.02
N MET A 19 22.28 9.04 -3.14
CA MET A 19 21.46 8.05 -2.44
C MET A 19 21.44 6.66 -3.10
N GLY A 20 22.08 6.48 -4.25
CA GLY A 20 22.13 5.23 -4.99
C GLY A 20 20.79 4.79 -5.61
N LEU A 21 19.85 5.72 -5.77
CA LEU A 21 18.50 5.46 -6.28
C LEU A 21 18.46 5.29 -7.80
N LEU A 22 19.49 5.76 -8.53
CA LEU A 22 19.54 5.66 -10.00
C LEU A 22 19.91 4.26 -10.52
N LYS A 23 20.22 3.31 -9.63
CA LYS A 23 20.45 1.91 -10.00
C LYS A 23 19.16 1.34 -10.61
N SER A 24 19.27 0.71 -11.77
CA SER A 24 18.12 0.17 -12.52
C SER A 24 17.20 -0.74 -11.69
N GLN A 25 17.77 -1.52 -10.77
CA GLN A 25 17.02 -2.37 -9.85
C GLN A 25 16.17 -1.54 -8.87
N VAL A 26 16.76 -0.50 -8.28
CA VAL A 26 16.09 0.38 -7.31
C VAL A 26 14.99 1.20 -7.98
N VAL A 27 15.25 1.76 -9.16
CA VAL A 27 14.23 2.45 -9.96
C VAL A 27 13.05 1.54 -10.27
N ALA A 28 13.31 0.27 -10.63
CA ALA A 28 12.25 -0.69 -10.90
C ALA A 28 11.39 -1.02 -9.65
N GLU A 29 12.01 -1.11 -8.48
CA GLU A 29 11.30 -1.30 -7.20
C GLU A 29 10.43 -0.09 -6.85
N LEU A 30 11.01 1.12 -6.93
CA LEU A 30 10.28 2.37 -6.69
C LEU A 30 9.07 2.52 -7.62
N LEU A 31 9.23 2.19 -8.90
CA LEU A 31 8.13 2.21 -9.87
C LEU A 31 7.05 1.18 -9.53
N ARG A 32 7.42 -0.04 -9.12
CA ARG A 32 6.44 -1.06 -8.70
C ARG A 32 5.68 -0.63 -7.46
N ASP A 33 6.36 -0.03 -6.49
CA ASP A 33 5.74 0.45 -5.27
C ASP A 33 4.79 1.59 -5.56
N GLU A 34 5.18 2.51 -6.45
CA GLU A 34 4.31 3.60 -6.87
C GLU A 34 3.08 3.11 -7.64
N ILE A 35 3.24 2.18 -8.57
CA ILE A 35 2.11 1.55 -9.27
C ILE A 35 1.17 0.88 -8.26
N ARG A 36 1.69 0.12 -7.30
CA ARG A 36 0.87 -0.53 -6.26
C ARG A 36 0.12 0.49 -5.41
N ARG A 37 0.79 1.56 -4.97
CA ARG A 37 0.16 2.63 -4.18
C ARG A 37 -0.94 3.34 -4.96
N ARG A 38 -0.71 3.67 -6.22
CA ARG A 38 -1.73 4.30 -7.09
C ARG A 38 -2.91 3.37 -7.33
N THR A 39 -2.67 2.12 -7.71
CA THR A 39 -3.74 1.14 -7.90
C THR A 39 -4.57 0.96 -6.62
N PHE A 40 -3.93 0.89 -5.46
CA PHE A 40 -4.66 0.82 -4.19
C PHE A 40 -5.45 2.10 -3.90
N SER A 41 -4.85 3.28 -4.09
CA SER A 41 -5.54 4.56 -3.94
C SER A 41 -6.76 4.67 -4.87
N ASP A 42 -6.59 4.29 -6.13
CA ASP A 42 -7.64 4.31 -7.14
C ASP A 42 -8.77 3.33 -6.80
N LEU A 43 -8.44 2.15 -6.27
CA LEU A 43 -9.43 1.20 -5.76
C LEU A 43 -10.22 1.76 -4.58
N ILE A 44 -9.59 2.51 -3.68
CA ILE A 44 -10.27 3.14 -2.55
C ILE A 44 -11.12 4.34 -3.00
N GLN A 45 -10.65 5.13 -3.96
CA GLN A 45 -11.34 6.33 -4.45
C GLN A 45 -12.50 6.01 -5.40
N HIS A 46 -12.36 4.98 -6.24
CA HIS A 46 -13.39 4.59 -7.23
C HIS A 46 -14.20 3.36 -6.81
N GLY A 47 -13.68 2.54 -5.89
CA GLY A 47 -14.42 1.46 -5.25
C GLY A 47 -15.08 1.95 -3.97
N GLY A 48 -16.30 2.49 -4.08
CA GLY A 48 -17.14 2.85 -2.93
C GLY A 48 -17.59 1.67 -2.02
N TYR A 49 -16.79 0.60 -1.89
CA TYR A 49 -17.18 -0.65 -1.24
C TYR A 49 -15.99 -1.30 -0.52
N ALA A 50 -15.76 -0.93 0.75
CA ALA A 50 -15.25 -1.80 1.82
C ALA A 50 -15.11 -1.09 3.17
N ALA A 51 -15.42 0.21 3.28
CA ALA A 51 -15.46 0.93 4.57
C ALA A 51 -16.71 0.62 5.43
N ASN A 52 -17.41 -0.49 5.18
CA ASN A 52 -18.45 -1.06 6.05
C ASN A 52 -18.05 -2.48 6.50
N GLY A 53 -16.81 -2.67 6.96
CA GLY A 53 -16.35 -4.02 7.27
C GLY A 53 -15.08 -4.13 8.12
N VAL A 54 -14.62 -3.05 8.76
CA VAL A 54 -13.71 -3.23 9.90
C VAL A 54 -14.57 -3.73 11.06
N ALA A 55 -14.90 -5.01 11.04
CA ALA A 55 -15.18 -5.74 12.26
C ALA A 55 -13.91 -5.62 13.10
N ALA A 56 -13.95 -4.75 14.12
CA ALA A 56 -13.02 -4.83 15.22
C ALA A 56 -12.99 -6.30 15.70
N PRO A 57 -11.83 -6.94 15.84
CA PRO A 57 -11.76 -8.29 16.38
C PRO A 57 -11.91 -8.19 17.90
N ASP A 58 -13.10 -7.82 18.38
CA ASP A 58 -13.40 -7.88 19.80
C ASP A 58 -13.85 -9.30 20.14
N GLU A 59 -12.86 -10.04 20.65
CA GLU A 59 -12.90 -11.12 21.65
C GLU A 59 -13.93 -12.26 21.52
N PRO A 60 -13.50 -13.54 21.72
CA PRO A 60 -14.44 -14.64 21.83
C PRO A 60 -15.21 -14.51 23.15
N ASP A 61 -16.44 -14.00 23.08
CA ASP A 61 -17.32 -13.87 24.24
C ASP A 61 -17.57 -15.26 24.84
N ARG A 62 -16.94 -15.48 25.99
CA ARG A 62 -17.05 -16.70 26.80
C ARG A 62 -18.52 -16.88 27.16
N ALA A 63 -19.08 -18.00 26.72
CA ALA A 63 -20.41 -18.48 27.09
C ALA A 63 -20.69 -18.32 28.59
N THR A 64 -21.43 -17.28 28.98
CA THR A 64 -22.05 -17.20 30.30
C THR A 64 -23.17 -18.25 30.41
N PRO A 65 -23.25 -19.04 31.50
CA PRO A 65 -24.19 -20.14 31.60
C PRO A 65 -25.62 -19.60 31.77
N ARG A 66 -26.53 -20.02 30.88
CA ARG A 66 -27.96 -19.70 30.96
C ARG A 66 -28.57 -20.30 32.24
N ARG A 67 -28.87 -19.41 33.19
CA ARG A 67 -29.64 -19.68 34.40
C ARG A 67 -31.09 -20.02 34.01
N ARG A 68 -31.47 -21.31 34.00
CA ARG A 68 -32.87 -21.73 33.81
C ARG A 68 -33.68 -21.39 35.06
N LYS A 69 -34.75 -20.63 34.88
CA LYS A 69 -35.81 -20.38 35.87
C LYS A 69 -37.09 -21.03 35.33
N ASN A 70 -37.81 -21.67 36.26
CA ASN A 70 -39.05 -22.45 36.16
C ASN A 70 -38.84 -23.93 35.88
#